data_AF-A0A4Q3VR18-F1
#
_entry.id   AF-A0A4Q3VR18-F1
#
_cell.length_a   1.000
_cell.length_b   1.000
_cell.length_c   1.000
_cell.angle_alpha   90.00
_cell.angle_beta   90.00
_cell.angle_gamma   90.00
#
_symmetry.space_group_name_H-M   'P 1'
#
loop_
_entity.id
_entity.type
_entity.pdbx_description
1 polymer ?
#
loop_
_entity_poly.entity_id
_entity_poly.type
_entity_poly.pdbx_seq_one_letter_code
_entity_poly.pdbx_strand_id
1 'polypeptide(L)'
;MNTGEDVQGLRKIIDFTRLLSIFILAVHFYLVCYRAFEGWGLTAELTDRIVSNMARTGLFDGLWGAKSAALLLLVVSLVGVKGKKDEKVRVKDALVYVCVGTALYFASTLSFFCPGPKSFMAMAYMGLTLIGYMLMLTGGGLLSRIIKDKLHTDVFNEENETFPQEERLLENEYSINLPAKYRLGKKWRNSWINIVNPFRGLLVAGTPGAGKSYFVIRHIIQQHIAKGYTMFLYDFKYDDLSKIAYNALLKYYKNYKIVPKFFCINFDELLHRCNPLDPQSMEDITDATEASRTIMMGLNRDWIKKQGDFFVESPINFLTACIWYLRKYEDGRFCTLPHVIELMQSDYEPLFAVLKTCEEIKVLINPFISAYQNNAMAQLEGQIASAKIGLARLSSPQLYYVLSGNDFTLDVNNPLEPKIVCVGNNPQKLQVYGAVLSLYISRMIKLVNRKGQLKSSLIFDEFPTIYFNNMDSLIATARSNKVATCLAVQDFAQLKKDYGGEQADVITGIVG
;
A
#
# COMPACT_ATOMS: atom_id res chain seq x y z
N MET A 1 5.29 -32.91 15.53
CA MET A 1 6.29 -33.37 16.52
C MET A 1 7.32 -34.22 15.78
N ASN A 2 8.54 -33.70 15.58
CA ASN A 2 9.70 -34.48 15.10
C ASN A 2 10.78 -34.24 16.15
N THR A 3 10.83 -35.08 17.18
CA THR A 3 11.89 -35.03 18.19
C THR A 3 13.20 -35.47 17.53
N GLY A 4 14.30 -34.76 17.82
CA GLY A 4 15.61 -35.03 17.18
C GLY A 4 16.15 -36.44 17.39
N GLU A 5 15.64 -37.16 18.40
CA GLU A 5 16.01 -38.55 18.74
C GLU A 5 15.56 -39.56 17.67
N ASP A 6 14.33 -39.44 17.14
CA ASP A 6 13.81 -40.35 16.11
C ASP A 6 14.62 -40.25 14.80
N VAL A 7 15.10 -39.04 14.48
CA VAL A 7 15.90 -38.78 13.28
C VAL A 7 17.30 -39.39 13.41
N GLN A 8 17.90 -39.35 14.61
CA GLN A 8 19.19 -39.99 14.85
C GLN A 8 19.07 -41.52 14.88
N GLY A 9 17.99 -42.07 15.45
CA GLY A 9 17.69 -43.49 15.43
C GLY A 9 17.56 -44.04 14.00
N LEU A 10 16.77 -43.37 13.16
CA LEU A 10 16.61 -43.75 11.76
C LEU A 10 17.93 -43.73 10.99
N ARG A 11 18.79 -42.72 11.23
CA ARG A 11 20.11 -42.62 10.59
C ARG A 11 21.02 -43.79 10.95
N LYS A 12 21.06 -44.19 12.23
CA LYS A 12 21.84 -45.35 12.66
C LYS A 12 21.37 -46.65 11.99
N ILE A 13 20.05 -46.84 11.85
CA ILE A 13 19.47 -48.01 11.16
C ILE A 13 19.88 -48.04 9.68
N ILE A 14 19.84 -46.88 9.01
CA ILE A 14 20.25 -46.76 7.59
C ILE A 14 21.75 -47.06 7.42
N ASP A 15 22.59 -46.51 8.28
CA ASP A 15 24.04 -46.73 8.26
C ASP A 15 24.37 -48.21 8.52
N PHE A 16 23.67 -48.84 9.46
CA PHE A 16 23.78 -50.27 9.74
C PHE A 16 23.36 -51.13 8.54
N THR A 17 22.25 -50.80 7.88
CA THR A 17 21.75 -51.50 6.69
C THR A 17 22.77 -51.45 5.54
N ARG A 18 23.42 -50.30 5.35
CA ARG A 18 24.49 -50.12 4.37
C ARG A 18 25.76 -50.91 4.73
N LEU A 19 26.12 -50.97 6.01
CA LEU A 19 27.25 -51.77 6.48
C LEU A 19 26.98 -53.27 6.26
N LEU A 20 25.75 -53.73 6.51
CA LEU A 20 25.32 -55.10 6.25
C LEU A 20 25.40 -55.45 4.75
N SER A 21 25.01 -54.53 3.87
CA SER A 21 25.20 -54.67 2.42
C SER A 21 26.67 -54.90 2.02
N ILE A 22 27.57 -54.07 2.54
CA ILE A 22 29.02 -54.19 2.28
C ILE A 22 29.58 -55.50 2.85
N PHE A 23 29.10 -55.91 4.04
CA PHE A 23 29.51 -57.15 4.67
C PHE A 23 29.13 -58.39 3.83
N ILE A 24 27.90 -58.45 3.32
CA ILE A 24 27.47 -59.53 2.41
C ILE A 24 28.35 -59.56 1.17
N LEU A 25 28.70 -58.39 0.60
CA LEU A 25 29.57 -58.32 -0.57
C LEU A 25 31.00 -58.78 -0.27
N ALA A 26 31.54 -58.48 0.92
CA ALA A 26 32.86 -58.93 1.35
C ALA A 26 32.91 -60.45 1.53
N VAL A 27 31.89 -61.05 2.17
CA VAL A 27 31.76 -62.51 2.31
C VAL A 27 31.63 -63.17 0.93
N HIS A 28 30.86 -62.55 0.02
CA HIS A 28 30.73 -63.00 -1.37
C HIS A 28 32.07 -63.03 -2.11
N PHE A 29 32.88 -61.97 -1.96
CA PHE A 29 34.21 -61.92 -2.55
C PHE A 29 35.13 -63.00 -2.00
N TYR A 30 35.11 -63.22 -0.68
CA TYR A 30 35.92 -64.26 -0.05
C TYR A 30 35.57 -65.66 -0.56
N LEU A 31 34.27 -65.98 -0.68
CA LEU A 31 33.80 -67.28 -1.16
C LEU A 31 34.07 -67.50 -2.65
N VAL A 32 33.70 -66.54 -3.50
CA VAL A 32 33.83 -66.70 -4.97
C VAL A 32 35.28 -66.62 -5.42
N CYS A 33 36.10 -65.78 -4.78
CA CYS A 33 37.51 -65.61 -5.12
C CYS A 33 38.46 -66.38 -4.19
N TYR A 34 37.99 -67.41 -3.47
CA TYR A 34 38.76 -68.11 -2.42
C TYR A 34 40.16 -68.54 -2.85
N ARG A 35 40.31 -69.10 -4.07
CA ARG A 35 41.61 -69.52 -4.62
C ARG A 35 42.60 -68.37 -4.80
N ALA A 36 42.12 -67.15 -5.02
CA ALA A 36 42.97 -65.97 -5.08
C ALA A 36 43.39 -65.52 -3.66
N PHE A 37 42.48 -65.58 -2.69
CA PHE A 37 42.78 -65.30 -1.28
C PHE A 37 43.79 -66.29 -0.68
N GLU A 38 43.67 -67.57 -1.02
CA GLU A 38 44.64 -68.62 -0.67
C GLU A 38 46.02 -68.31 -1.27
N GLY A 39 46.08 -67.92 -2.56
CA GLY A 39 47.31 -67.50 -3.22
C GLY A 39 47.92 -66.20 -2.68
N TRP A 40 47.15 -65.38 -1.96
CA TRP A 40 47.62 -64.17 -1.29
C TRP A 40 47.98 -64.38 0.18
N GLY A 41 47.79 -65.58 0.73
CA GLY A 41 48.02 -65.85 2.15
C GLY A 41 47.01 -65.17 3.08
N LEU A 42 45.85 -64.76 2.56
CA LEU A 42 44.80 -64.04 3.30
C LEU A 42 43.69 -64.98 3.81
N THR A 43 43.98 -66.27 3.94
CA THR A 43 43.09 -67.30 4.49
C THR A 43 43.45 -67.61 5.93
N ALA A 44 42.46 -67.71 6.81
CA ALA A 44 42.63 -68.09 8.21
C ALA A 44 41.56 -69.11 8.60
N GLU A 45 41.96 -70.15 9.33
CA GLU A 45 41.09 -71.29 9.68
C GLU A 45 39.78 -70.86 10.39
N LEU A 46 39.87 -69.83 11.24
CA LEU A 46 38.71 -69.25 11.91
C LEU A 46 37.75 -68.57 10.91
N THR A 47 38.27 -67.81 9.96
CA THR A 47 37.49 -67.12 8.92
C THR A 47 36.82 -68.14 8.00
N ASP A 48 37.54 -69.19 7.60
CA ASP A 48 37.02 -70.25 6.74
C ASP A 48 35.86 -70.98 7.39
N ARG A 49 35.98 -71.30 8.68
CA ARG A 49 34.91 -71.96 9.44
C ARG A 49 33.67 -71.08 9.56
N ILE A 50 33.83 -69.79 9.81
CA ILE A 50 32.72 -68.83 9.92
C ILE A 50 32.02 -68.64 8.57
N VAL A 51 32.78 -68.40 7.51
CA VAL A 51 32.25 -68.11 6.17
C VAL A 51 31.66 -69.37 5.53
N SER A 52 32.22 -70.56 5.76
CA SER A 52 31.66 -71.84 5.32
C SER A 52 30.30 -72.14 5.95
N ASN A 53 30.12 -71.81 7.24
CA ASN A 53 28.82 -71.92 7.90
C ASN A 53 27.79 -70.94 7.31
N MET A 54 28.21 -69.73 6.93
CA MET A 54 27.34 -68.75 6.24
C MET A 54 26.96 -69.21 4.83
N ALA A 55 27.86 -69.88 4.10
CA ALA A 55 27.56 -70.41 2.77
C ALA A 55 26.41 -71.43 2.79
N ARG A 56 26.23 -72.18 3.88
CA ARG A 56 25.13 -73.15 4.04
C ARG A 56 23.73 -72.54 4.15
N THR A 57 23.62 -71.21 4.23
CA THR A 57 22.33 -70.50 4.28
C THR A 57 21.63 -70.36 2.92
N GLY A 58 22.28 -70.79 1.82
CA GLY A 58 21.77 -70.70 0.45
C GLY A 58 21.87 -69.31 -0.19
N LEU A 59 22.17 -68.27 0.60
CA LEU A 59 22.33 -66.89 0.11
C LEU A 59 23.53 -66.71 -0.83
N PHE A 60 24.59 -67.48 -0.58
CA PHE A 60 25.86 -67.43 -1.30
C PHE A 60 25.98 -68.52 -2.38
N ASP A 61 24.87 -69.20 -2.71
CA ASP A 61 24.84 -70.18 -3.78
C ASP A 61 24.85 -69.47 -5.14
N GLY A 62 25.92 -69.68 -5.89
CA GLY A 62 26.14 -69.05 -7.19
C GLY A 62 26.57 -67.57 -7.11
N LEU A 63 26.57 -66.88 -8.25
CA LEU A 63 27.15 -65.53 -8.38
C LEU A 63 26.18 -64.38 -8.08
N TRP A 64 24.87 -64.65 -8.08
CA TRP A 64 23.83 -63.61 -8.12
C TRP A 64 23.10 -63.40 -6.79
N GLY A 65 22.96 -64.43 -5.96
CA GLY A 65 22.18 -64.38 -4.71
C GLY A 65 22.68 -63.30 -3.75
N ALA A 66 23.94 -63.42 -3.31
CA ALA A 66 24.57 -62.46 -2.41
C ALA A 66 24.68 -61.05 -3.01
N LYS A 67 24.92 -60.94 -4.32
CA LYS A 67 24.93 -59.66 -5.05
C LYS A 67 23.57 -58.96 -5.01
N SER A 68 22.50 -59.70 -5.25
CA SER A 68 21.13 -59.17 -5.24
C SER A 68 20.71 -58.77 -3.83
N ALA A 69 21.10 -59.54 -2.81
CA ALA A 69 20.83 -59.22 -1.41
C ALA A 69 21.58 -57.97 -0.94
N ALA A 70 22.86 -57.83 -1.30
CA ALA A 70 23.63 -56.60 -1.03
C ALA A 70 22.98 -55.39 -1.74
N LEU A 71 22.60 -55.53 -3.02
CA LEU A 71 21.93 -54.46 -3.75
C LEU A 71 20.58 -54.07 -3.14
N LEU A 72 19.79 -55.04 -2.68
CA LEU A 72 18.51 -54.78 -2.01
C LEU A 72 18.71 -53.97 -0.72
N LEU A 73 19.67 -54.34 0.12
CA LEU A 73 20.01 -53.59 1.33
C LEU A 73 20.54 -52.18 1.00
N LEU A 74 21.32 -52.04 -0.08
CA LEU A 74 21.75 -50.73 -0.58
C LEU A 74 20.54 -49.86 -0.95
N VAL A 75 19.58 -50.38 -1.71
CA VAL A 75 18.35 -49.66 -2.09
C VAL A 75 17.56 -49.23 -0.85
N VAL A 76 17.39 -50.12 0.13
CA VAL A 76 16.72 -49.78 1.40
C VAL A 76 17.46 -48.64 2.14
N SER A 77 18.79 -48.70 2.18
CA SER A 77 19.59 -47.64 2.82
C SER A 77 19.44 -46.27 2.13
N LEU A 78 19.19 -46.26 0.81
CA LEU A 78 19.08 -45.04 0.02
C LEU A 78 17.76 -44.28 0.25
N VAL A 79 16.67 -44.98 0.57
CA VAL A 79 15.35 -44.36 0.87
C VAL A 79 15.45 -43.40 2.07
N GLY A 80 16.35 -43.67 3.00
CA GLY A 80 16.52 -42.92 4.24
C GLY A 80 17.44 -41.70 4.16
N VAL A 81 18.21 -41.53 3.08
CA VAL A 81 19.23 -40.47 2.97
C VAL A 81 18.59 -39.09 3.01
N LYS A 82 19.09 -38.22 3.90
CA LYS A 82 18.83 -36.78 3.94
C LYS A 82 20.15 -36.06 3.64
N GLY A 83 20.18 -35.23 2.62
CA GLY A 83 21.36 -34.47 2.23
C GLY A 83 21.09 -32.98 2.13
N LYS A 84 22.17 -32.19 2.14
CA LYS A 84 22.10 -30.73 1.94
C LYS A 84 21.68 -30.45 0.49
N LYS A 85 20.84 -29.43 0.29
CA LYS A 85 20.40 -28.95 -1.02
C LYS A 85 21.61 -28.70 -1.91
N ASP A 86 21.58 -29.23 -3.13
CA ASP A 86 22.58 -28.97 -4.15
C ASP A 86 21.85 -28.67 -5.46
N GLU A 87 21.67 -27.37 -5.76
CA GLU A 87 20.77 -26.88 -6.83
C GLU A 87 21.23 -27.23 -8.26
N LYS A 88 22.43 -27.83 -8.41
CA LYS A 88 23.04 -28.14 -9.71
C LYS A 88 22.79 -29.56 -10.23
N VAL A 89 22.19 -30.44 -9.43
CA VAL A 89 22.06 -31.87 -9.80
C VAL A 89 20.82 -32.11 -10.68
N ARG A 90 21.02 -32.64 -11.89
CA ARG A 90 19.92 -33.02 -12.79
C ARG A 90 19.51 -34.49 -12.60
N VAL A 91 18.22 -34.79 -12.77
CA VAL A 91 17.67 -36.16 -12.72
C VAL A 91 18.39 -37.09 -13.69
N LYS A 92 18.77 -36.57 -14.87
CA LYS A 92 19.49 -37.32 -15.91
C LYS A 92 20.83 -37.85 -15.39
N ASP A 93 21.58 -37.03 -14.65
CA ASP A 93 22.91 -37.40 -14.15
C ASP A 93 22.79 -38.52 -13.10
N ALA A 94 21.80 -38.41 -12.20
CA ALA A 94 21.50 -39.44 -11.20
C ALA A 94 21.12 -40.79 -11.85
N LEU A 95 20.28 -40.76 -12.90
CA LEU A 95 19.88 -41.96 -13.64
C LEU A 95 21.05 -42.61 -14.39
N VAL A 96 21.96 -41.81 -14.97
CA VAL A 96 23.16 -42.32 -15.65
C VAL A 96 24.04 -43.07 -14.64
N TYR A 97 24.30 -42.51 -13.46
CA TYR A 97 25.09 -43.18 -12.42
C TYR A 97 24.48 -44.51 -11.98
N VAL A 98 23.16 -44.57 -11.80
CA VAL A 98 22.46 -45.81 -11.43
C VAL A 98 22.55 -46.84 -12.56
N CYS A 99 22.22 -46.46 -13.80
CA CYS A 99 22.21 -47.39 -14.93
C CYS A 99 23.61 -47.95 -15.24
N VAL A 100 24.62 -47.09 -15.31
CA VAL A 100 26.02 -47.49 -15.53
C VAL A 100 26.53 -48.33 -14.36
N GLY A 101 26.19 -47.95 -13.12
CA GLY A 101 26.56 -48.70 -11.92
C GLY A 101 25.97 -50.10 -11.90
N THR A 102 24.68 -50.26 -12.22
CA THR A 102 24.00 -51.56 -12.30
C THR A 102 24.58 -52.42 -13.42
N ALA A 103 24.82 -51.84 -14.60
CA ALA A 103 25.44 -52.54 -15.71
C ALA A 103 26.83 -53.08 -15.33
N LEU A 104 27.71 -52.24 -14.77
CA LEU A 104 29.05 -52.64 -14.32
C LEU A 104 29.02 -53.69 -13.20
N TYR A 105 28.09 -53.55 -12.25
CA TYR A 105 27.96 -54.44 -11.09
C TYR A 105 27.63 -55.89 -11.48
N PHE A 106 26.76 -56.08 -12.47
CA PHE A 106 26.41 -57.41 -12.98
C PHE A 106 27.37 -57.89 -14.07
N ALA A 107 27.83 -56.99 -14.96
CA ALA A 107 28.82 -57.31 -15.98
C ALA A 107 30.18 -57.71 -15.40
N SER A 108 30.48 -57.39 -14.13
CA SER A 108 31.72 -57.84 -13.48
C SER A 108 31.86 -59.37 -13.47
N THR A 109 30.76 -60.13 -13.54
CA THR A 109 30.80 -61.61 -13.67
C THR A 109 31.50 -62.08 -14.95
N LEU A 110 31.56 -61.24 -15.99
CA LEU A 110 32.28 -61.51 -17.23
C LEU A 110 33.80 -61.60 -17.03
N SER A 111 34.33 -61.05 -15.93
CA SER A 111 35.76 -61.12 -15.58
C SER A 111 36.26 -62.55 -15.41
N PHE A 112 35.38 -63.51 -15.11
CA PHE A 112 35.75 -64.92 -15.00
C PHE A 112 35.91 -65.63 -16.35
N PHE A 113 35.43 -65.03 -17.45
CA PHE A 113 35.56 -65.58 -18.81
C PHE A 113 36.81 -65.05 -19.54
N CYS A 114 37.52 -64.08 -18.95
CA CYS A 114 38.75 -63.53 -19.54
C CYS A 114 39.95 -64.43 -19.19
N PRO A 115 40.70 -64.97 -20.16
CA PRO A 115 41.83 -65.86 -19.88
C PRO A 115 42.97 -65.11 -19.18
N GLY A 116 43.41 -65.60 -18.01
CA GLY A 116 44.44 -64.97 -17.20
C GLY A 116 44.68 -65.65 -15.85
N PRO A 117 45.63 -65.15 -15.04
CA PRO A 117 45.88 -65.66 -13.69
C PRO A 117 44.64 -65.51 -12.79
N LYS A 118 44.38 -66.50 -11.93
CA LYS A 118 43.23 -66.49 -10.99
C LYS A 118 43.20 -65.24 -10.11
N SER A 119 44.37 -64.73 -9.70
CA SER A 119 44.50 -63.48 -8.94
C SER A 119 44.06 -62.25 -9.74
N PHE A 120 44.34 -62.21 -11.05
CA PHE A 120 43.93 -61.09 -11.92
C PHE A 120 42.42 -61.08 -12.14
N MET A 121 41.82 -62.25 -12.42
CA MET A 121 40.37 -62.39 -12.56
C MET A 121 39.63 -61.96 -11.28
N ALA A 122 40.13 -62.36 -10.11
CA ALA A 122 39.56 -61.98 -8.82
C ALA A 122 39.64 -60.47 -8.56
N MET A 123 40.79 -59.83 -8.84
CA MET A 123 40.94 -58.37 -8.69
C MET A 123 40.02 -57.60 -9.65
N ALA A 124 39.94 -58.03 -10.92
CA ALA A 124 39.05 -57.40 -11.90
C ALA A 124 37.57 -57.54 -11.51
N TYR A 125 37.16 -58.73 -11.05
CA TYR A 125 35.81 -58.98 -10.55
C TYR A 125 35.46 -58.11 -9.34
N MET A 126 36.30 -58.09 -8.31
CA MET A 126 36.07 -57.29 -7.10
C MET A 126 36.07 -55.79 -7.41
N GLY A 127 37.03 -55.33 -8.23
CA GLY A 127 37.14 -53.92 -8.63
C GLY A 127 35.92 -53.42 -9.39
N LEU A 128 35.50 -54.12 -10.45
CA LEU A 128 34.32 -53.74 -11.23
C LEU A 128 33.03 -53.80 -10.38
N THR A 129 32.92 -54.80 -9.50
CA THR A 129 31.77 -54.91 -8.59
C THR A 129 31.74 -53.74 -7.59
N LEU A 130 32.89 -53.34 -7.03
CA LEU A 130 32.98 -52.21 -6.09
C LEU A 130 32.71 -50.87 -6.79
N ILE A 131 33.24 -50.67 -8.00
CA ILE A 131 32.97 -49.46 -8.81
C ILE A 131 31.47 -49.37 -9.13
N GLY A 132 30.86 -50.46 -9.59
CA GLY A 132 29.42 -50.52 -9.86
C GLY A 132 28.59 -50.20 -8.61
N TYR A 133 28.97 -50.77 -7.45
CA TYR A 133 28.33 -50.51 -6.16
C TYR A 133 28.43 -49.04 -5.73
N MET A 134 29.60 -48.42 -5.85
CA MET A 134 29.80 -47.00 -5.49
C MET A 134 29.03 -46.05 -6.41
N LEU A 135 28.95 -46.35 -7.71
CA LEU A 135 28.16 -45.58 -8.66
C LEU A 135 26.67 -45.64 -8.34
N MET A 136 26.14 -46.82 -7.99
CA MET A 136 24.75 -46.97 -7.56
C MET A 136 24.46 -46.25 -6.23
N LEU A 137 25.39 -46.31 -5.26
CA LEU A 137 25.27 -45.56 -4.00
C LEU A 137 25.22 -44.03 -4.26
N THR A 138 26.05 -43.54 -5.17
CA THR A 138 26.12 -42.11 -5.52
C THR A 138 24.87 -41.68 -6.27
N GLY A 139 24.51 -42.37 -7.36
CA GLY A 139 23.33 -42.06 -8.18
C GLY A 139 22.02 -42.21 -7.41
N GLY A 140 21.88 -43.27 -6.63
CA GLY A 140 20.70 -43.51 -5.79
C GLY A 140 20.57 -42.48 -4.65
N GLY A 141 21.69 -42.01 -4.10
CA GLY A 141 21.72 -40.94 -3.10
C GLY A 141 21.23 -39.60 -3.69
N LEU A 142 21.64 -39.28 -4.91
CA LEU A 142 21.15 -38.09 -5.63
C LEU A 142 19.66 -38.22 -5.98
N LEU A 143 19.22 -39.38 -6.46
CA LEU A 143 17.82 -39.64 -6.82
C LEU A 143 16.87 -39.53 -5.60
N SER A 144 17.26 -40.10 -4.48
CA SER A 144 16.50 -40.05 -3.22
C SER A 144 16.29 -38.62 -2.72
N ARG A 145 17.30 -37.74 -2.87
CA ARG A 145 17.19 -36.31 -2.54
C ARG A 145 16.18 -35.59 -3.44
N ILE A 146 16.28 -35.77 -4.76
CA ILE A 146 15.38 -35.11 -5.73
C ILE A 146 13.92 -35.49 -5.50
N ILE A 147 13.65 -36.77 -5.21
CA ILE A 147 12.28 -37.26 -4.96
C ILE A 147 11.71 -36.61 -3.70
N LYS A 148 12.48 -36.53 -2.62
CA LYS A 148 12.04 -35.88 -1.37
C LYS A 148 11.82 -34.38 -1.53
N ASP A 149 12.67 -33.69 -2.28
CA ASP A 149 12.53 -32.25 -2.55
C ASP A 149 11.27 -31.94 -3.37
N LYS A 150 10.91 -32.78 -4.35
CA LYS A 150 9.66 -32.61 -5.10
C LYS A 150 8.40 -32.90 -4.29
N LEU A 151 8.50 -33.78 -3.29
CA LEU A 151 7.38 -34.14 -2.42
C LEU A 151 7.16 -33.15 -1.27
N HIS A 152 8.17 -32.34 -0.93
CA HIS A 152 8.03 -31.27 0.05
C HIS A 152 7.37 -30.05 -0.61
N THR A 153 6.04 -30.05 -0.67
CA THR A 153 5.27 -28.85 -1.03
C THR A 153 5.58 -27.74 -0.05
N ASP A 154 6.25 -26.69 -0.53
CA ASP A 154 6.48 -25.48 0.24
C ASP A 154 5.14 -24.92 0.71
N VAL A 155 4.98 -24.75 2.02
CA VAL A 155 3.76 -24.19 2.62
C VAL A 155 3.61 -22.72 2.20
N PHE A 156 4.73 -22.05 1.89
CA PHE A 156 4.83 -20.68 1.38
C PHE A 156 4.96 -20.63 -0.15
N ASN A 157 4.15 -21.41 -0.87
CA ASN A 157 4.02 -21.27 -2.32
C ASN A 157 2.99 -20.17 -2.63
N GLU A 158 3.25 -19.33 -3.65
CA GLU A 158 2.32 -18.26 -4.09
C GLU A 158 0.88 -18.75 -4.33
N GLU A 159 0.71 -20.04 -4.67
CA GLU A 159 -0.61 -20.67 -4.82
C GLU A 159 -1.40 -20.74 -3.51
N ASN A 160 -0.72 -21.00 -2.38
CA ASN A 160 -1.32 -21.07 -1.05
C ASN A 160 -1.56 -19.69 -0.43
N GLU A 161 -0.90 -18.64 -0.94
CA GLU A 161 -1.11 -17.24 -0.51
C GLU A 161 -2.32 -16.57 -1.17
N THR A 162 -2.96 -17.24 -2.13
CA THR A 162 -4.19 -16.74 -2.75
C THR A 162 -5.42 -17.01 -1.90
N PHE A 163 -6.35 -16.06 -1.82
CA PHE A 163 -7.60 -16.17 -1.06
C PHE A 163 -8.79 -15.64 -1.87
N PRO A 164 -10.02 -16.14 -1.63
CA PRO A 164 -11.21 -15.68 -2.33
C PRO A 164 -11.46 -14.18 -2.09
N GLN A 165 -11.82 -13.48 -3.15
CA GLN A 165 -12.26 -12.08 -3.11
C GLN A 165 -13.77 -12.03 -3.37
N GLU A 166 -14.42 -10.89 -3.07
CA GLU A 166 -15.84 -10.72 -3.36
C GLU A 166 -16.10 -10.68 -4.88
N GLU A 167 -16.76 -11.72 -5.39
CA GLU A 167 -17.10 -11.84 -6.82
C GLU A 167 -18.45 -11.21 -7.17
N ARG A 168 -19.29 -10.90 -6.18
CA ARG A 168 -20.62 -10.32 -6.40
C ARG A 168 -20.52 -8.80 -6.54
N LEU A 169 -21.30 -8.25 -7.48
CA LEU A 169 -21.54 -6.82 -7.58
C LEU A 169 -22.63 -6.41 -6.58
N LEU A 170 -22.27 -5.65 -5.55
CA LEU A 170 -23.19 -5.22 -4.49
C LEU A 170 -23.59 -3.76 -4.69
N GLU A 171 -24.66 -3.53 -5.45
CA GLU A 171 -25.14 -2.17 -5.77
C GLU A 171 -26.24 -1.70 -4.80
N ASN A 172 -26.17 -0.43 -4.42
CA ASN A 172 -27.25 0.28 -3.75
C ASN A 172 -27.28 1.76 -4.19
N GLU A 173 -28.20 2.53 -3.59
CA GLU A 173 -28.39 3.97 -3.86
C GLU A 173 -27.11 4.81 -3.72
N TYR A 174 -26.17 4.38 -2.88
CA TYR A 174 -24.97 5.11 -2.47
C TYR A 174 -23.66 4.45 -2.94
N SER A 175 -23.68 3.18 -3.32
CA SER A 175 -22.46 2.39 -3.45
C SER A 175 -21.53 2.91 -4.56
N ILE A 176 -20.25 2.56 -4.47
CA ILE A 176 -19.31 2.63 -5.60
C ILE A 176 -18.75 1.23 -5.79
N ASN A 177 -18.69 0.77 -7.04
CA ASN A 177 -18.28 -0.58 -7.37
C ASN A 177 -17.14 -0.53 -8.39
N LEU A 178 -15.94 -0.98 -7.99
CA LEU A 178 -14.76 -0.99 -8.86
C LEU A 178 -14.50 -2.40 -9.39
N PRO A 179 -14.37 -2.60 -10.71
CA PRO A 179 -14.09 -3.92 -11.27
C PRO A 179 -12.64 -4.32 -10.98
N ALA A 180 -12.43 -5.51 -10.43
CA ALA A 180 -11.11 -6.03 -10.10
C ALA A 180 -10.89 -7.43 -10.69
N LYS A 181 -9.63 -7.88 -10.68
CA LYS A 181 -9.27 -9.25 -10.98
C LYS A 181 -8.38 -9.77 -9.87
N TYR A 182 -8.56 -11.02 -9.51
CA TYR A 182 -7.74 -11.69 -8.52
C TYR A 182 -7.39 -13.10 -8.98
N ARG A 183 -6.36 -13.66 -8.37
CA ARG A 183 -5.90 -15.03 -8.63
C ARG A 183 -6.32 -15.91 -7.45
N LEU A 184 -6.96 -17.04 -7.73
CA LEU A 184 -7.25 -18.10 -6.77
C LEU A 184 -6.63 -19.40 -7.26
N GLY A 185 -5.58 -19.86 -6.56
CA GLY A 185 -4.65 -20.87 -7.04
C GLY A 185 -4.03 -20.45 -8.37
N LYS A 186 -4.27 -21.22 -9.42
CA LYS A 186 -3.78 -20.94 -10.79
C LYS A 186 -4.78 -20.19 -11.67
N LYS A 187 -5.98 -19.90 -11.18
CA LYS A 187 -7.07 -19.33 -12.00
C LYS A 187 -7.24 -17.84 -11.73
N TRP A 188 -7.26 -17.07 -12.81
CA TRP A 188 -7.72 -15.68 -12.79
C TRP A 188 -9.24 -15.62 -12.73
N ARG A 189 -9.77 -14.76 -11.87
CA ARG A 189 -11.20 -14.55 -11.68
C ARG A 189 -11.51 -13.05 -11.64
N ASN A 190 -12.72 -12.69 -12.06
CA ASN A 190 -13.22 -11.34 -11.92
C ASN A 190 -13.78 -11.16 -10.49
N SER A 191 -13.58 -9.98 -9.92
CA SER A 191 -14.08 -9.60 -8.61
C SER A 191 -14.54 -8.14 -8.62
N TRP A 192 -15.13 -7.70 -7.51
CA TRP A 192 -15.59 -6.34 -7.32
C TRP A 192 -15.10 -5.79 -5.99
N ILE A 193 -14.52 -4.59 -6.01
CA ILE A 193 -14.31 -3.81 -4.80
C ILE A 193 -15.59 -3.01 -4.57
N ASN A 194 -16.43 -3.50 -3.66
CA ASN A 194 -17.72 -2.91 -3.34
C ASN A 194 -17.61 -1.95 -2.15
N ILE A 195 -17.70 -0.65 -2.42
CA ILE A 195 -17.84 0.39 -1.40
C ILE A 195 -19.33 0.61 -1.17
N VAL A 196 -19.92 -0.16 -0.26
CA VAL A 196 -21.38 -0.17 -0.03
C VAL A 196 -21.86 1.09 0.68
N ASN A 197 -21.00 1.72 1.49
CA ASN A 197 -21.30 2.94 2.23
C ASN A 197 -20.13 3.93 2.14
N PRO A 198 -20.12 4.84 1.15
CA PRO A 198 -19.03 5.81 0.96
C PRO A 198 -19.03 6.94 1.99
N PHE A 199 -20.08 7.06 2.82
CA PHE A 199 -20.17 8.11 3.83
C PHE A 199 -19.26 7.89 5.04
N ARG A 200 -18.55 6.75 5.10
CA ARG A 200 -17.52 6.47 6.11
C ARG A 200 -16.14 7.08 5.74
N GLY A 201 -16.09 7.82 4.63
CA GLY A 201 -14.85 8.32 4.07
C GLY A 201 -14.15 7.26 3.22
N LEU A 202 -13.39 7.73 2.24
CA LEU A 202 -12.55 6.92 1.36
C LEU A 202 -11.16 7.54 1.32
N LEU A 203 -10.14 6.74 1.59
CA LEU A 203 -8.75 7.16 1.51
C LEU A 203 -8.06 6.36 0.42
N VAL A 204 -7.64 7.06 -0.63
CA VAL A 204 -6.99 6.49 -1.81
C VAL A 204 -5.51 6.84 -1.75
N ALA A 205 -4.71 5.93 -1.21
CA ALA A 205 -3.26 6.08 -1.15
C ALA A 205 -2.58 5.40 -2.35
N GLY A 206 -1.60 6.07 -2.95
CA GLY A 206 -0.81 5.49 -4.04
C GLY A 206 0.12 6.50 -4.69
N THR A 207 1.34 6.08 -5.04
CA THR A 207 2.36 6.96 -5.63
C THR A 207 1.90 7.62 -6.94
N PRO A 208 2.55 8.69 -7.39
CA PRO A 208 2.31 9.25 -8.73
C PRO A 208 2.39 8.17 -9.80
N GLY A 209 1.39 8.12 -10.69
CA GLY A 209 1.30 7.09 -11.74
C GLY A 209 0.62 5.78 -11.32
N ALA A 210 0.28 5.58 -10.05
CA ALA A 210 -0.42 4.37 -9.58
C ALA A 210 -1.89 4.24 -10.07
N GLY A 211 -2.39 5.21 -10.84
CA GLY A 211 -3.75 5.18 -11.39
C GLY A 211 -4.86 5.65 -10.44
N LYS A 212 -4.55 6.36 -9.34
CA LYS A 212 -5.54 6.89 -8.39
C LYS A 212 -6.69 7.63 -9.09
N SER A 213 -6.34 8.64 -9.89
CA SER A 213 -7.30 9.51 -10.56
C SER A 213 -8.01 8.78 -11.70
N TYR A 214 -7.25 8.05 -12.52
CA TYR A 214 -7.75 7.32 -13.69
C TYR A 214 -8.71 6.17 -13.34
N PHE A 215 -8.38 5.38 -12.30
CA PHE A 215 -9.12 4.19 -11.93
C PHE A 215 -10.09 4.49 -10.78
N VAL A 216 -9.63 4.96 -9.63
CA VAL A 216 -10.52 5.09 -8.46
C VAL A 216 -11.41 6.32 -8.56
N ILE A 217 -10.82 7.52 -8.62
CA ILE A 217 -11.59 8.79 -8.55
C ILE A 217 -12.54 8.93 -9.74
N ARG A 218 -12.11 8.60 -10.96
CA ARG A 218 -12.98 8.60 -12.14
C ARG A 218 -14.24 7.75 -11.95
N HIS A 219 -14.11 6.53 -11.40
CA HIS A 219 -15.26 5.66 -11.16
C HIS A 219 -16.17 6.24 -10.08
N ILE A 220 -15.60 6.84 -9.03
CA ILE A 220 -16.37 7.56 -7.99
C ILE A 220 -17.18 8.69 -8.63
N ILE A 221 -16.54 9.56 -9.41
CA ILE A 221 -17.20 10.69 -10.07
C ILE A 221 -18.38 10.21 -10.92
N GLN A 222 -18.13 9.25 -11.80
CA GLN A 222 -19.13 8.76 -12.74
C GLN A 222 -20.31 8.07 -12.04
N GLN A 223 -20.04 7.23 -11.04
CA GLN A 223 -21.08 6.50 -10.33
C GLN A 223 -21.89 7.40 -9.39
N HIS A 224 -21.25 8.32 -8.68
CA HIS A 224 -21.95 9.30 -7.85
C HIS A 224 -22.86 10.20 -8.68
N ILE A 225 -22.39 10.73 -9.80
CA ILE A 225 -23.22 11.55 -10.70
C ILE A 225 -24.35 10.71 -11.30
N ALA A 226 -24.09 9.47 -11.73
CA ALA A 226 -25.14 8.56 -12.18
C ALA A 226 -26.20 8.30 -11.12
N LYS A 227 -25.83 8.31 -9.83
CA LYS A 227 -26.72 8.10 -8.69
C LYS A 227 -27.36 9.39 -8.16
N GLY A 228 -27.17 10.53 -8.84
CA GLY A 228 -27.82 11.79 -8.49
C GLY A 228 -27.15 12.54 -7.33
N TYR A 229 -25.85 12.34 -7.11
CA TYR A 229 -25.09 13.12 -6.12
C TYR A 229 -24.81 14.54 -6.64
N THR A 230 -24.85 15.52 -5.75
CA THR A 230 -24.15 16.79 -5.98
C THR A 230 -22.66 16.61 -5.70
N MET A 231 -21.80 17.52 -6.15
CA MET A 231 -20.36 17.27 -6.09
C MET A 231 -19.55 18.53 -5.88
N PHE A 232 -18.57 18.44 -4.99
CA PHE A 232 -17.45 19.36 -4.90
C PHE A 232 -16.18 18.58 -5.25
N LEU A 233 -15.50 19.00 -6.31
CA LEU A 233 -14.35 18.31 -6.86
C LEU A 233 -13.14 19.24 -6.85
N TYR A 234 -12.15 18.92 -6.03
CA TYR A 234 -10.84 19.55 -6.07
C TYR A 234 -9.94 18.81 -7.06
N ASP A 235 -9.67 19.49 -8.18
CA ASP A 235 -8.92 19.00 -9.33
C ASP A 235 -7.52 19.62 -9.34
N PHE A 236 -6.56 18.89 -8.79
CA PHE A 236 -5.18 19.36 -8.65
C PHE A 236 -4.48 19.54 -10.01
N LYS A 237 -4.87 18.75 -11.01
CA LYS A 237 -4.36 18.80 -12.39
C LYS A 237 -5.47 19.27 -13.32
N TYR A 238 -6.06 20.41 -12.99
CA TYR A 238 -7.14 20.99 -13.77
C TYR A 238 -6.79 21.03 -15.26
N ASP A 239 -7.65 20.57 -16.18
CA ASP A 239 -9.07 20.24 -16.02
C ASP A 239 -9.42 18.73 -16.14
N ASP A 240 -8.47 17.83 -15.86
CA ASP A 240 -8.59 16.39 -16.10
C ASP A 240 -9.86 15.78 -15.48
N LEU A 241 -10.06 15.96 -14.17
CA LEU A 241 -11.22 15.39 -13.46
C LEU A 241 -12.48 16.23 -13.69
N SER A 242 -12.31 17.54 -13.86
CA SER A 242 -13.40 18.49 -14.14
C SER A 242 -14.14 18.13 -15.43
N LYS A 243 -13.39 17.81 -16.50
CA LYS A 243 -13.95 17.29 -17.77
C LYS A 243 -14.73 15.99 -17.57
N ILE A 244 -14.22 15.09 -16.73
CA ILE A 244 -14.91 13.82 -16.42
C ILE A 244 -16.24 14.09 -15.72
N ALA A 245 -16.25 14.99 -14.73
CA ALA A 245 -17.46 15.36 -14.00
C ALA A 245 -18.50 16.02 -14.92
N TYR A 246 -18.07 16.97 -15.77
CA TYR A 246 -18.96 17.63 -16.73
C TYR A 246 -19.58 16.63 -17.73
N ASN A 247 -18.75 15.76 -18.32
CA ASN A 247 -19.22 14.73 -19.25
C ASN A 247 -20.17 13.72 -18.57
N ALA A 248 -19.89 13.34 -17.32
CA ALA A 248 -20.78 12.49 -16.54
C ALA A 248 -22.13 13.18 -16.28
N LEU A 249 -22.14 14.47 -15.96
CA LEU A 249 -23.37 15.24 -15.79
C LEU A 249 -24.18 15.28 -17.10
N LEU A 250 -23.55 15.59 -18.23
CA LEU A 250 -24.20 15.56 -19.54
C LEU A 250 -24.80 14.19 -19.89
N LYS A 251 -24.16 13.11 -19.43
CA LYS A 251 -24.66 11.75 -19.64
C LYS A 251 -25.83 11.38 -18.72
N TYR A 252 -25.80 11.82 -17.46
CA TYR A 252 -26.71 11.35 -16.41
C TYR A 252 -27.66 12.44 -15.87
N TYR A 253 -27.76 13.61 -16.49
CA TYR A 253 -28.60 14.72 -16.02
C TYR A 253 -30.06 14.31 -15.76
N LYS A 254 -30.60 13.35 -16.54
CA LYS A 254 -31.97 12.83 -16.39
C LYS A 254 -32.21 12.09 -15.07
N ASN A 255 -31.17 11.70 -14.36
CA ASN A 255 -31.27 10.99 -13.09
C ASN A 255 -31.53 11.94 -11.91
N TYR A 256 -31.48 13.25 -12.14
CA TYR A 256 -31.72 14.28 -11.14
C TYR A 256 -33.15 14.81 -11.19
N LYS A 257 -33.73 15.10 -10.02
CA LYS A 257 -35.02 15.81 -9.92
C LYS A 257 -34.89 17.25 -10.40
N ILE A 258 -33.84 17.93 -9.96
CA ILE A 258 -33.41 19.25 -10.45
C ILE A 258 -31.98 19.07 -10.94
N VAL A 259 -31.75 19.39 -12.21
CA VAL A 259 -30.43 19.20 -12.83
C VAL A 259 -29.42 20.14 -12.17
N PRO A 260 -28.29 19.64 -11.65
CA PRO A 260 -27.27 20.50 -11.06
C PRO A 260 -26.68 21.46 -12.07
N LYS A 261 -26.48 22.72 -11.67
CA LYS A 261 -25.66 23.66 -12.44
C LYS A 261 -24.18 23.32 -12.23
N PHE A 262 -23.37 23.48 -13.28
CA PHE A 262 -21.94 23.20 -13.24
C PHE A 262 -21.16 24.51 -13.12
N PHE A 263 -20.33 24.62 -12.09
CA PHE A 263 -19.51 25.80 -11.82
C PHE A 263 -18.04 25.43 -11.68
N CYS A 264 -17.17 26.36 -12.04
CA CYS A 264 -15.72 26.21 -11.92
C CYS A 264 -15.10 27.41 -11.20
N ILE A 265 -14.30 27.12 -10.17
CA ILE A 265 -13.41 28.10 -9.54
C ILE A 265 -12.00 27.79 -10.04
N ASN A 266 -11.42 28.72 -10.79
CA ASN A 266 -10.04 28.65 -11.26
C ASN A 266 -9.48 30.09 -11.32
N PHE A 267 -8.21 30.25 -10.94
CA PHE A 267 -7.54 31.54 -10.84
C PHE A 267 -6.62 31.85 -12.03
N ASP A 268 -6.36 30.88 -12.90
CA ASP A 268 -5.67 31.08 -14.17
C ASP A 268 -6.69 31.24 -15.31
N GLU A 269 -7.72 30.39 -15.35
CA GLU A 269 -8.84 30.48 -16.29
C GLU A 269 -10.09 31.05 -15.58
N LEU A 270 -10.38 32.33 -15.80
CA LEU A 270 -11.43 33.06 -15.10
C LEU A 270 -12.81 32.70 -15.68
N LEU A 271 -13.49 31.72 -15.06
CA LEU A 271 -14.81 31.24 -15.49
C LEU A 271 -15.96 31.79 -14.65
N HIS A 272 -15.91 31.60 -13.33
CA HIS A 272 -16.95 32.03 -12.40
C HIS A 272 -16.34 32.70 -11.17
N ARG A 273 -17.10 33.61 -10.58
CA ARG A 273 -16.74 34.32 -9.35
C ARG A 273 -17.60 33.82 -8.19
N CYS A 274 -16.96 33.68 -7.03
CA CYS A 274 -17.63 33.30 -5.80
C CYS A 274 -16.91 33.97 -4.63
N ASN A 275 -17.63 34.67 -3.77
CA ASN A 275 -17.02 35.21 -2.57
C ASN A 275 -16.99 34.13 -1.48
N PRO A 276 -15.82 33.66 -1.04
CA PRO A 276 -15.77 32.72 0.07
C PRO A 276 -16.05 33.38 1.43
N LEU A 277 -16.05 34.71 1.51
CA LEU A 277 -16.43 35.48 2.69
C LEU A 277 -17.86 36.06 2.56
N ASP A 278 -18.77 35.33 1.92
CA ASP A 278 -20.16 35.79 1.77
C ASP A 278 -20.75 36.19 3.13
N PRO A 279 -21.10 37.48 3.35
CA PRO A 279 -21.56 37.98 4.65
C PRO A 279 -22.86 37.32 5.11
N GLN A 280 -23.71 36.85 4.19
CA GLN A 280 -24.94 36.11 4.56
C GLN A 280 -24.64 34.77 5.24
N SER A 281 -23.44 34.25 5.04
CA SER A 281 -23.00 32.99 5.63
C SER A 281 -22.30 33.17 6.98
N MET A 282 -22.06 34.41 7.43
CA MET A 282 -21.40 34.72 8.72
C MET A 282 -22.42 35.22 9.75
N GLU A 283 -22.77 34.34 10.69
CA GLU A 283 -23.77 34.61 11.73
C GLU A 283 -23.16 35.42 12.88
N ASP A 284 -21.96 35.03 13.33
CA ASP A 284 -21.25 35.67 14.43
C ASP A 284 -19.74 35.82 14.15
N ILE A 285 -19.03 36.48 15.08
CA ILE A 285 -17.59 36.76 14.95
C ILE A 285 -16.72 35.48 14.94
N THR A 286 -17.25 34.35 15.40
CA THR A 286 -16.53 33.07 15.38
C THR A 286 -16.38 32.55 13.96
N ASP A 287 -17.36 32.79 13.07
CA ASP A 287 -17.25 32.49 11.64
C ASP A 287 -16.11 33.27 10.99
N ALA A 288 -15.99 34.56 11.30
CA ALA A 288 -14.89 35.39 10.84
C ALA A 288 -13.55 34.90 11.41
N THR A 289 -13.53 34.45 12.67
CA THR A 289 -12.33 33.89 13.31
C THR A 289 -11.86 32.61 12.62
N GLU A 290 -12.77 31.71 12.28
CA GLU A 290 -12.45 30.48 11.57
C GLU A 290 -11.97 30.75 10.14
N ALA A 291 -12.57 31.72 9.45
CA ALA A 291 -12.12 32.17 8.13
C ALA A 291 -10.69 32.72 8.20
N SER A 292 -10.42 33.62 9.16
CA SER A 292 -9.08 34.18 9.41
C SER A 292 -8.05 33.09 9.69
N ARG A 293 -8.39 32.15 10.58
CA ARG A 293 -7.52 31.03 10.95
C ARG A 293 -7.19 30.16 9.72
N THR A 294 -8.19 29.86 8.90
CA THR A 294 -8.02 29.06 7.67
C THR A 294 -7.09 29.76 6.68
N ILE A 295 -7.27 31.05 6.44
CA ILE A 295 -6.43 31.84 5.53
C ILE A 295 -4.99 31.90 6.05
N MET A 296 -4.81 32.27 7.32
CA MET A 296 -3.49 32.44 7.93
C MET A 296 -2.69 31.14 7.98
N MET A 297 -3.31 30.03 8.37
CA MET A 297 -2.66 28.72 8.39
C MET A 297 -2.37 28.19 6.98
N GLY A 298 -3.26 28.47 6.02
CA GLY A 298 -3.03 28.13 4.62
C GLY A 298 -1.82 28.87 4.01
N LEU A 299 -1.63 30.14 4.36
CA LEU A 299 -0.50 30.96 3.91
C LEU A 299 0.82 30.61 4.63
N ASN A 300 0.73 30.16 5.88
CA ASN A 300 1.86 29.87 6.76
C ASN A 300 1.71 28.49 7.41
N ARG A 301 2.00 27.41 6.66
CA ARG A 301 1.83 26.02 7.12
C ARG A 301 2.58 25.69 8.41
N ASP A 302 3.72 26.34 8.69
CA ASP A 302 4.46 26.12 9.93
C ASP A 302 3.67 26.53 11.19
N TRP A 303 2.65 27.37 11.05
CA TRP A 303 1.80 27.79 12.17
C TRP A 303 0.85 26.68 12.63
N ILE A 304 0.62 25.66 11.81
CA ILE A 304 -0.20 24.49 12.17
C ILE A 304 0.38 23.79 13.42
N LYS A 305 1.72 23.79 13.57
CA LYS A 305 2.42 23.17 14.71
C LYS A 305 2.61 24.11 15.90
N LYS A 306 2.19 25.37 15.79
CA LYS A 306 2.39 26.45 16.78
C LYS A 306 1.07 27.07 17.23
N GLN A 307 -0.01 26.28 17.25
CA GLN A 307 -1.31 26.78 17.69
C GLN A 307 -1.26 27.25 19.15
N GLY A 308 -1.92 28.37 19.45
CA GLY A 308 -1.88 29.00 20.77
C GLY A 308 -0.65 29.88 21.02
N ASP A 309 0.33 29.91 20.11
CA ASP A 309 1.44 30.86 20.18
C ASP A 309 0.95 32.28 19.87
N PHE A 310 1.44 33.26 20.63
CA PHE A 310 1.02 34.66 20.53
C PHE A 310 1.21 35.21 19.11
N PHE A 311 2.33 34.86 18.47
CA PHE A 311 2.66 35.33 17.11
C PHE A 311 1.80 34.69 16.01
N VAL A 312 1.02 33.66 16.34
CA VAL A 312 0.03 33.04 15.44
C VAL A 312 -1.35 33.65 15.70
N GLU A 313 -1.75 33.77 16.96
CA GLU A 313 -3.09 34.25 17.33
C GLU A 313 -3.27 35.76 17.09
N SER A 314 -2.22 36.58 17.27
CA SER A 314 -2.31 38.03 17.06
C SER A 314 -2.67 38.41 15.60
N PRO A 315 -1.97 37.91 14.56
CA PRO A 315 -2.37 38.10 13.15
C PRO A 315 -3.80 37.65 12.83
N ILE A 316 -4.22 36.51 13.40
CA ILE A 316 -5.57 35.96 13.21
C ILE A 316 -6.61 36.92 13.78
N ASN A 317 -6.41 37.40 15.02
CA ASN A 317 -7.33 38.35 15.67
C ASN A 317 -7.46 39.66 14.87
N PHE A 318 -6.35 40.16 14.33
CA PHE A 318 -6.36 41.38 13.53
C PHE A 318 -7.13 41.20 12.21
N LEU A 319 -6.90 40.09 11.50
CA LEU A 319 -7.66 39.74 10.30
C LEU A 319 -9.16 39.55 10.61
N THR A 320 -9.49 38.89 11.71
CA THR A 320 -10.88 38.69 12.17
C THR A 320 -11.59 40.02 12.38
N ALA A 321 -10.92 40.98 13.02
CA ALA A 321 -11.47 42.31 13.23
C ALA A 321 -11.78 43.01 11.90
N CYS A 322 -10.90 42.90 10.90
CA CYS A 322 -11.10 43.49 9.57
C CYS A 322 -12.25 42.83 8.80
N ILE A 323 -12.32 41.49 8.81
CA ILE A 323 -13.41 40.73 8.17
C ILE A 323 -14.75 41.10 8.81
N TRP A 324 -14.83 41.08 10.14
CA TRP A 324 -16.06 41.35 10.87
C TRP A 324 -16.52 42.80 10.71
N TYR A 325 -15.59 43.75 10.70
CA TYR A 325 -15.89 45.14 10.37
C TYR A 325 -16.56 45.26 9.00
N LEU A 326 -15.96 44.69 7.95
CA LEU A 326 -16.50 44.74 6.59
C LEU A 326 -17.83 43.99 6.45
N ARG A 327 -18.06 42.93 7.25
CA ARG A 327 -19.35 42.23 7.31
C ARG A 327 -20.46 43.11 7.88
N LYS A 328 -20.16 44.00 8.83
CA LYS A 328 -21.13 44.89 9.47
C LYS A 328 -21.32 46.20 8.69
N TYR A 329 -20.25 46.68 8.06
CA TYR A 329 -20.27 47.90 7.28
C TYR A 329 -21.13 47.76 6.02
N GLU A 330 -22.06 48.69 5.83
CA GLU A 330 -23.03 48.69 4.71
C GLU A 330 -23.66 47.31 4.44
N ASP A 331 -24.08 46.60 5.50
CA ASP A 331 -24.68 45.26 5.42
C ASP A 331 -23.83 44.23 4.64
N GLY A 332 -22.50 44.35 4.76
CA GLY A 332 -21.57 43.39 4.17
C GLY A 332 -21.27 43.63 2.70
N ARG A 333 -21.69 44.75 2.11
CA ARG A 333 -21.45 45.07 0.69
C ARG A 333 -20.00 44.91 0.25
N PHE A 334 -19.06 45.24 1.13
CA PHE A 334 -17.61 45.16 0.89
C PHE A 334 -16.94 43.97 1.59
N CYS A 335 -17.71 43.03 2.11
CA CYS A 335 -17.19 41.86 2.81
C CYS A 335 -16.65 40.83 1.82
N THR A 336 -15.48 41.09 1.25
CA THR A 336 -14.76 40.18 0.35
C THR A 336 -13.29 40.14 0.72
N LEU A 337 -12.60 39.04 0.40
CA LEU A 337 -11.17 38.91 0.72
C LEU A 337 -10.31 40.04 0.08
N PRO A 338 -10.57 40.49 -1.17
CA PRO A 338 -9.89 41.66 -1.73
C PRO A 338 -10.03 42.93 -0.89
N HIS A 339 -11.24 43.31 -0.47
CA HIS A 339 -11.43 44.51 0.35
C HIS A 339 -10.77 44.38 1.72
N VAL A 340 -10.78 43.17 2.31
CA VAL A 340 -10.06 42.90 3.56
C VAL A 340 -8.56 43.14 3.40
N ILE A 341 -7.97 42.68 2.29
CA ILE A 341 -6.55 42.88 2.00
C ILE A 341 -6.24 44.38 1.89
N GLU A 342 -7.01 45.12 1.08
CA GLU A 342 -6.80 46.57 0.89
C GLU A 342 -7.01 47.37 2.20
N LEU A 343 -8.03 47.02 2.99
CA LEU A 343 -8.27 47.64 4.30
C LEU A 343 -7.08 47.42 5.24
N MET A 344 -6.54 46.20 5.28
CA MET A 344 -5.40 45.89 6.14
C MET A 344 -4.10 46.58 5.72
N GLN A 345 -3.93 46.90 4.44
CA GLN A 345 -2.74 47.60 3.94
C GLN A 345 -2.82 49.12 4.09
N SER A 346 -3.98 49.64 4.51
CA SER A 346 -4.16 51.07 4.76
C SER A 346 -3.31 51.58 5.94
N ASP A 347 -3.08 52.89 5.98
CA ASP A 347 -2.35 53.53 7.07
C ASP A 347 -3.04 53.32 8.43
N TYR A 348 -2.24 53.19 9.50
CA TYR A 348 -2.74 52.81 10.82
C TYR A 348 -3.73 53.81 11.43
N GLU A 349 -3.50 55.11 11.23
CA GLU A 349 -4.37 56.14 11.80
C GLU A 349 -5.81 56.04 11.27
N PRO A 350 -6.07 56.10 9.95
CA PRO A 350 -7.42 55.93 9.43
C PRO A 350 -7.97 54.53 9.69
N LEU A 351 -7.13 53.47 9.59
CA LEU A 351 -7.56 52.10 9.83
C LEU A 351 -8.11 51.92 11.26
N PHE A 352 -7.35 52.34 12.28
CA PHE A 352 -7.80 52.21 13.67
C PHE A 352 -8.96 53.15 14.01
N ALA A 353 -9.03 54.34 13.41
CA ALA A 353 -10.18 55.23 13.56
C ALA A 353 -11.46 54.55 13.08
N VAL A 354 -11.41 53.88 11.93
CA VAL A 354 -12.53 53.15 11.34
C VAL A 354 -12.88 51.90 12.16
N LEU A 355 -11.91 51.04 12.50
CA LEU A 355 -12.17 49.81 13.26
C LEU A 355 -12.76 50.09 14.65
N LYS A 356 -12.38 51.20 15.31
CA LYS A 356 -12.94 51.62 16.62
C LYS A 356 -14.44 51.89 16.60
N THR A 357 -15.02 52.17 15.43
CA THR A 357 -16.47 52.41 15.29
C THR A 357 -17.31 51.16 15.52
N CYS A 358 -16.70 49.96 15.45
CA CYS A 358 -17.38 48.70 15.69
C CYS A 358 -17.09 48.19 17.12
N GLU A 359 -18.09 48.22 18.00
CA GLU A 359 -17.97 47.78 19.39
C GLU A 359 -17.55 46.30 19.52
N GLU A 360 -18.11 45.43 18.67
CA GLU A 360 -17.92 43.97 18.75
C GLU A 360 -16.46 43.53 18.55
N ILE A 361 -15.65 44.32 17.84
CA ILE A 361 -14.23 43.98 17.58
C ILE A 361 -13.26 44.69 18.52
N LYS A 362 -13.71 45.59 19.40
CA LYS A 362 -12.82 46.41 20.24
C LYS A 362 -11.85 45.57 21.05
N VAL A 363 -12.32 44.46 21.63
CA VAL A 363 -11.49 43.54 22.42
C VAL A 363 -10.34 42.96 21.59
N LEU A 364 -10.57 42.69 20.31
CA LEU A 364 -9.55 42.16 19.39
C LEU A 364 -8.55 43.24 18.98
N ILE A 365 -9.00 44.48 18.73
CA ILE A 365 -8.13 45.55 18.20
C ILE A 365 -7.39 46.37 19.27
N ASN A 366 -7.85 46.36 20.52
CA ASN A 366 -7.29 47.16 21.61
C ASN A 366 -5.77 46.99 21.83
N PRO A 367 -5.19 45.77 21.78
CA PRO A 367 -3.74 45.61 21.93
C PRO A 367 -2.94 46.36 20.85
N PHE A 368 -3.42 46.36 19.61
CA PHE A 368 -2.79 47.03 18.47
C PHE A 368 -2.91 48.56 18.58
N ILE A 369 -4.09 49.04 18.94
CA ILE A 369 -4.34 50.48 19.18
C ILE A 369 -3.47 50.98 20.32
N SER A 370 -3.37 50.23 21.42
CA SER A 370 -2.54 50.61 22.56
C SER A 370 -1.06 50.69 22.17
N ALA A 371 -0.56 49.72 21.40
CA ALA A 371 0.81 49.77 20.88
C ALA A 371 1.04 51.01 19.99
N TYR A 372 0.09 51.33 19.10
CA TYR A 372 0.14 52.52 18.25
C TYR A 372 0.15 53.83 19.07
N GLN A 373 -0.77 53.98 20.01
CA GLN A 373 -0.90 55.18 20.85
C GLN A 373 0.31 55.40 21.77
N ASN A 374 0.94 54.33 22.23
CA ASN A 374 2.16 54.38 23.04
C ASN A 374 3.44 54.52 22.20
N ASN A 375 3.34 54.81 20.89
CA ASN A 375 4.47 54.90 19.96
C ASN A 375 5.34 53.62 19.90
N ALA A 376 4.79 52.46 20.24
CA ALA A 376 5.46 51.17 20.22
C ALA A 376 5.38 50.51 18.83
N MET A 377 5.81 51.22 17.78
CA MET A 377 5.66 50.77 16.38
C MET A 377 6.32 49.42 16.10
N ALA A 378 7.49 49.14 16.69
CA ALA A 378 8.16 47.85 16.51
C ALA A 378 7.33 46.67 17.03
N GLN A 379 6.61 46.86 18.15
CA GLN A 379 5.71 45.85 18.70
C GLN A 379 4.48 45.68 17.82
N LEU A 380 3.90 46.79 17.35
CA LEU A 380 2.75 46.77 16.44
C LEU A 380 3.09 46.02 15.14
N GLU A 381 4.18 46.40 14.49
CA GLU A 381 4.68 45.73 13.28
C GLU A 381 4.94 44.23 13.54
N GLY A 382 5.58 43.88 14.65
CA GLY A 382 5.82 42.49 15.02
C GLY A 382 4.52 41.66 15.16
N GLN A 383 3.41 42.29 15.55
CA GLN A 383 2.11 41.63 15.72
C GLN A 383 1.33 41.43 14.40
N ILE A 384 1.49 42.34 13.42
CA ILE A 384 0.65 42.34 12.20
C ILE A 384 1.42 42.09 10.90
N ALA A 385 2.75 42.23 10.90
CA ALA A 385 3.56 42.13 9.68
C ALA A 385 3.38 40.77 8.99
N SER A 386 3.29 39.68 9.76
CA SER A 386 3.07 38.35 9.20
C SER A 386 1.73 38.21 8.47
N ALA A 387 0.67 38.87 8.97
CA ALA A 387 -0.62 38.95 8.31
C ALA A 387 -0.52 39.77 7.01
N LYS A 388 0.07 40.97 7.08
CA LYS A 388 0.23 41.88 5.93
C LYS A 388 1.04 41.24 4.81
N ILE A 389 2.21 40.67 5.14
CA ILE A 389 3.08 39.99 4.17
C ILE A 389 2.39 38.75 3.60
N GLY A 390 1.70 37.98 4.46
CA GLY A 390 0.95 36.81 4.04
C GLY A 390 -0.12 37.15 3.01
N LEU A 391 -0.96 38.14 3.32
CA LEU A 391 -2.08 38.57 2.51
C LEU A 391 -1.67 39.32 1.25
N ALA A 392 -0.55 40.06 1.27
CA ALA A 392 0.00 40.71 0.08
C ALA A 392 0.26 39.71 -1.06
N ARG A 393 0.62 38.45 -0.73
CA ARG A 393 0.79 37.38 -1.74
C ARG A 393 -0.50 37.01 -2.46
N LEU A 394 -1.66 37.34 -1.90
CA LEU A 394 -2.98 37.12 -2.50
C LEU A 394 -3.46 38.32 -3.33
N SER A 395 -2.74 39.45 -3.31
CA SER A 395 -3.09 40.63 -4.09
C SER A 395 -2.71 40.43 -5.56
N SER A 396 -3.68 40.00 -6.36
CA SER A 396 -3.54 39.90 -7.82
C SER A 396 -4.88 40.14 -8.51
N PRO A 397 -4.89 40.70 -9.74
CA PRO A 397 -6.13 40.96 -10.48
C PRO A 397 -7.00 39.72 -10.65
N GLN A 398 -6.39 38.56 -10.90
CA GLN A 398 -7.09 37.29 -11.10
C GLN A 398 -7.79 36.83 -9.83
N LEU A 399 -7.08 36.81 -8.69
CA LEU A 399 -7.68 36.47 -7.40
C LEU A 399 -8.78 37.46 -7.03
N TYR A 400 -8.54 38.75 -7.23
CA TYR A 400 -9.51 39.78 -6.88
C TYR A 400 -10.79 39.65 -7.69
N TYR A 401 -10.68 39.36 -8.99
CA TYR A 401 -11.83 39.11 -9.84
C TYR A 401 -12.68 37.92 -9.35
N VAL A 402 -12.04 36.77 -9.10
CA VAL A 402 -12.76 35.55 -8.68
C VAL A 402 -13.40 35.70 -7.29
N LEU A 403 -12.72 36.36 -6.37
CA LEU A 403 -13.11 36.43 -4.95
C LEU A 403 -14.07 37.57 -4.60
N SER A 404 -14.38 38.46 -5.54
CA SER A 404 -15.24 39.64 -5.30
C SER A 404 -16.65 39.52 -5.88
N GLY A 405 -16.93 38.51 -6.70
CA GLY A 405 -18.24 38.28 -7.30
C GLY A 405 -19.03 37.15 -6.65
N ASN A 406 -20.34 37.12 -6.91
CA ASN A 406 -21.27 36.13 -6.36
C ASN A 406 -22.09 35.50 -7.50
N ASP A 407 -21.42 34.88 -8.47
CA ASP A 407 -22.11 34.25 -9.60
C ASP A 407 -22.88 32.99 -9.16
N PHE A 408 -22.46 32.37 -8.04
CA PHE A 408 -23.14 31.25 -7.38
C PHE A 408 -22.77 31.20 -5.88
N THR A 409 -23.53 30.39 -5.12
CA THR A 409 -23.26 30.12 -3.69
C THR A 409 -22.57 28.76 -3.50
N LEU A 410 -21.78 28.62 -2.45
CA LEU A 410 -21.11 27.36 -2.07
C LEU A 410 -22.05 26.31 -1.45
N ASP A 411 -23.36 26.54 -1.49
CA ASP A 411 -24.37 25.59 -1.05
C ASP A 411 -24.60 24.52 -2.12
N VAL A 412 -23.65 23.57 -2.19
CA VAL A 412 -23.53 22.61 -3.29
C VAL A 412 -24.68 21.59 -3.33
N ASN A 413 -25.21 21.21 -2.16
CA ASN A 413 -26.20 20.14 -2.02
C ASN A 413 -27.61 20.65 -1.69
N ASN A 414 -27.88 21.92 -1.97
CA ASN A 414 -29.22 22.51 -1.87
C ASN A 414 -30.23 21.74 -2.75
N PRO A 415 -31.34 21.22 -2.20
CA PRO A 415 -32.37 20.52 -2.96
C PRO A 415 -33.06 21.36 -4.03
N LEU A 416 -33.11 22.68 -3.86
CA LEU A 416 -33.77 23.64 -4.76
C LEU A 416 -32.82 24.14 -5.86
N GLU A 417 -31.53 24.20 -5.56
CA GLU A 417 -30.50 24.65 -6.51
C GLU A 417 -29.22 23.81 -6.38
N PRO A 418 -29.26 22.53 -6.78
CA PRO A 418 -28.10 21.64 -6.67
C PRO A 418 -26.97 22.07 -7.61
N LYS A 419 -25.73 21.77 -7.22
CA LYS A 419 -24.55 22.19 -7.98
C LYS A 419 -23.52 21.06 -8.09
N ILE A 420 -22.73 21.14 -9.16
CA ILE A 420 -21.44 20.47 -9.26
C ILE A 420 -20.39 21.57 -9.37
N VAL A 421 -19.51 21.67 -8.38
CA VAL A 421 -18.48 22.70 -8.30
C VAL A 421 -17.12 22.04 -8.45
N CYS A 422 -16.41 22.41 -9.51
CA CYS A 422 -15.03 21.98 -9.74
C CYS A 422 -14.07 23.11 -9.39
N VAL A 423 -13.02 22.79 -8.66
CA VAL A 423 -12.05 23.76 -8.16
C VAL A 423 -10.68 23.35 -8.66
N GLY A 424 -10.13 24.15 -9.56
CA GLY A 424 -8.82 23.93 -10.14
C GLY A 424 -7.70 24.50 -9.27
N ASN A 425 -6.55 23.83 -9.29
CA ASN A 425 -5.32 24.38 -8.73
C ASN A 425 -4.20 24.41 -9.79
N ASN A 426 -3.17 25.19 -9.51
CA ASN A 426 -1.96 25.27 -10.31
C ASN A 426 -0.75 24.78 -9.50
N PRO A 427 -0.10 23.67 -9.91
CA PRO A 427 1.10 23.14 -9.25
C PRO A 427 2.25 24.14 -9.08
N GLN A 428 2.31 25.19 -9.91
CA GLN A 428 3.34 26.23 -9.83
C GLN A 428 3.02 27.32 -8.80
N LYS A 429 1.77 27.42 -8.33
CA LYS A 429 1.27 28.49 -7.45
C LYS A 429 0.61 27.97 -6.16
N LEU A 430 0.98 26.75 -5.74
CA LEU A 430 0.33 26.03 -4.64
C LEU A 430 0.26 26.79 -3.32
N GLN A 431 1.30 27.52 -2.95
CA GLN A 431 1.32 28.25 -1.68
C GLN A 431 0.27 29.38 -1.65
N VAL A 432 0.09 30.07 -2.79
CA VAL A 432 -0.85 31.19 -2.92
C VAL A 432 -2.28 30.67 -3.04
N TYR A 433 -2.51 29.77 -4.00
CA TYR A 433 -3.86 29.25 -4.27
C TYR A 433 -4.34 28.32 -3.16
N GLY A 434 -3.46 27.52 -2.58
CA GLY A 434 -3.79 26.60 -1.49
C GLY A 434 -4.51 27.28 -0.33
N ALA A 435 -4.10 28.49 0.08
CA ALA A 435 -4.75 29.23 1.16
C ALA A 435 -6.20 29.63 0.82
N VAL A 436 -6.41 30.15 -0.39
CA VAL A 436 -7.73 30.58 -0.86
C VAL A 436 -8.65 29.39 -1.09
N LEU A 437 -8.12 28.30 -1.66
CA LEU A 437 -8.87 27.05 -1.86
C LEU A 437 -9.26 26.40 -0.53
N SER A 438 -8.38 26.46 0.47
CA SER A 438 -8.67 26.01 1.83
C SER A 438 -9.88 26.75 2.43
N LEU A 439 -9.99 28.06 2.17
CA LEU A 439 -11.14 28.85 2.60
C LEU A 439 -12.44 28.40 1.92
N TYR A 440 -12.44 28.21 0.59
CA TYR A 440 -13.61 27.68 -0.13
C TYR A 440 -14.07 26.34 0.43
N ILE A 441 -13.12 25.44 0.69
CA ILE A 441 -13.39 24.09 1.18
C ILE A 441 -13.98 24.15 2.59
N SER A 442 -13.37 24.93 3.49
CA SER A 442 -13.86 25.13 4.86
C SER A 442 -15.31 25.63 4.87
N ARG A 443 -15.62 26.65 4.04
CA ARG A 443 -16.97 27.20 3.94
C ARG A 443 -17.96 26.22 3.32
N MET A 444 -17.60 25.58 2.21
CA MET A 444 -18.45 24.59 1.56
C MET A 444 -18.80 23.43 2.51
N ILE A 445 -17.84 22.95 3.30
CA ILE A 445 -18.04 21.87 4.26
C ILE A 445 -19.11 22.20 5.30
N LYS A 446 -19.09 23.42 5.86
CA LYS A 446 -20.13 23.88 6.78
C LYS A 446 -21.52 23.87 6.13
N LEU A 447 -21.61 24.25 4.86
CA LEU A 447 -22.87 24.33 4.13
C LEU A 447 -23.42 22.93 3.79
N VAL A 448 -22.57 22.03 3.30
CA VAL A 448 -23.01 20.68 2.90
C VAL A 448 -23.37 19.78 4.09
N ASN A 449 -22.81 20.06 5.26
CA ASN A 449 -23.01 19.27 6.47
C ASN A 449 -24.26 19.68 7.27
N ARG A 450 -25.33 20.05 6.56
CA ARG A 450 -26.63 20.43 7.14
C ARG A 450 -27.65 19.31 6.93
N LYS A 451 -28.64 19.22 7.83
CA LYS A 451 -29.74 18.25 7.71
C LYS A 451 -30.67 18.62 6.54
N GLY A 452 -31.30 17.61 5.95
CA GLY A 452 -32.31 17.79 4.89
C GLY A 452 -31.75 18.15 3.52
N GLN A 453 -30.42 18.18 3.35
CA GLN A 453 -29.77 18.44 2.07
C GLN A 453 -29.67 17.16 1.21
N LEU A 454 -29.30 17.33 -0.07
CA LEU A 454 -29.05 16.20 -0.97
C LEU A 454 -27.75 15.48 -0.59
N LYS A 455 -27.65 14.21 -1.03
CA LYS A 455 -26.40 13.46 -0.95
C LYS A 455 -25.33 14.12 -1.82
N SER A 456 -24.14 14.26 -1.27
CA SER A 456 -23.04 15.02 -1.88
C SER A 456 -21.74 14.24 -1.89
N SER A 457 -20.91 14.49 -2.89
CA SER A 457 -19.60 13.86 -3.06
C SER A 457 -18.52 14.92 -2.98
N LEU A 458 -17.66 14.82 -1.96
CA LEU A 458 -16.49 15.67 -1.79
C LEU A 458 -15.26 14.89 -2.22
N ILE A 459 -14.58 15.31 -3.28
CA ILE A 459 -13.44 14.58 -3.84
C ILE A 459 -12.22 15.49 -3.88
N PHE A 460 -11.12 15.03 -3.30
CA PHE A 460 -9.85 15.74 -3.23
C PHE A 460 -8.73 14.89 -3.83
N ASP A 461 -8.32 15.17 -5.08
CA ASP A 461 -7.34 14.35 -5.84
C ASP A 461 -5.92 14.37 -5.24
N GLU A 462 -5.53 15.48 -4.61
CA GLU A 462 -4.24 15.63 -3.95
C GLU A 462 -4.44 16.38 -2.63
N PHE A 463 -5.03 15.70 -1.66
CA PHE A 463 -5.45 16.29 -0.39
C PHE A 463 -4.33 17.04 0.37
N PRO A 464 -3.06 16.57 0.44
CA PRO A 464 -2.00 17.27 1.18
C PRO A 464 -1.66 18.69 0.68
N THR A 465 -2.10 19.05 -0.54
CA THR A 465 -1.79 20.34 -1.16
C THR A 465 -2.68 21.49 -0.70
N ILE A 466 -3.78 21.18 -0.02
CA ILE A 466 -4.65 22.14 0.64
C ILE A 466 -4.51 21.99 2.15
N TYR A 467 -4.84 23.03 2.91
CA TYR A 467 -4.94 22.93 4.36
C TYR A 467 -6.41 22.81 4.74
N PHE A 468 -6.73 21.92 5.67
CA PHE A 468 -8.08 21.79 6.14
C PHE A 468 -8.10 21.48 7.64
N ASN A 469 -8.69 22.38 8.40
CA ASN A 469 -8.85 22.23 9.84
C ASN A 469 -10.11 21.40 10.16
N ASN A 470 -10.09 20.63 11.25
CA ASN A 470 -11.24 19.88 11.77
C ASN A 470 -11.85 18.83 10.80
N MET A 471 -11.03 18.12 10.03
CA MET A 471 -11.53 17.07 9.14
C MET A 471 -12.16 15.87 9.84
N ASP A 472 -11.69 15.59 11.05
CA ASP A 472 -12.25 14.61 11.96
C ASP A 472 -13.76 14.83 12.19
N SER A 473 -14.16 16.07 12.47
CA SER A 473 -15.56 16.43 12.67
C SER A 473 -16.40 16.24 11.40
N LEU A 474 -15.86 16.61 10.24
CA LEU A 474 -16.53 16.35 8.96
C LEU A 474 -16.79 14.86 8.77
N ILE A 475 -15.76 14.02 8.84
CA ILE A 475 -15.93 12.59 8.54
C ILE A 475 -16.85 11.93 9.59
N ALA A 476 -16.79 12.36 10.85
CA ALA A 476 -17.66 11.85 11.91
C ALA A 476 -19.16 12.17 11.67
N THR A 477 -19.46 13.37 11.17
CA THR A 477 -20.85 13.86 10.99
C THR A 477 -21.41 13.63 9.57
N ALA A 478 -20.52 13.45 8.59
CA ALA A 478 -20.82 13.24 7.17
C ALA A 478 -21.83 12.12 6.92
N ARG A 479 -21.76 11.04 7.71
CA ARG A 479 -22.70 9.91 7.61
C ARG A 479 -24.15 10.31 7.82
N SER A 480 -24.42 11.18 8.79
CA SER A 480 -25.78 11.61 9.11
C SER A 480 -26.37 12.54 8.04
N ASN A 481 -25.51 13.28 7.35
CA ASN A 481 -25.87 14.26 6.33
C ASN A 481 -25.64 13.78 4.89
N LYS A 482 -25.35 12.49 4.69
CA LYS A 482 -25.15 11.86 3.36
C LYS A 482 -24.03 12.53 2.54
N VAL A 483 -22.93 12.88 3.20
CA VAL A 483 -21.75 13.46 2.58
C VAL A 483 -20.70 12.37 2.38
N ALA A 484 -20.33 12.06 1.14
CA ALA A 484 -19.33 11.07 0.80
C ALA A 484 -17.99 11.77 0.55
N THR A 485 -17.00 11.53 1.41
CA THR A 485 -15.68 12.18 1.32
C THR A 485 -14.66 11.21 0.75
N CYS A 486 -13.99 11.60 -0.34
CA CYS A 486 -12.89 10.86 -0.95
C CYS A 486 -11.61 11.70 -0.93
N LEU A 487 -10.61 11.21 -0.19
CA LEU A 487 -9.31 11.83 -0.01
C LEU A 487 -8.28 11.00 -0.77
N ALA A 488 -7.58 11.59 -1.72
CA ALA A 488 -6.44 10.95 -2.37
C ALA A 488 -5.12 11.54 -1.87
N VAL A 489 -4.19 10.65 -1.56
CA VAL A 489 -2.86 10.96 -1.03
C VAL A 489 -1.81 10.16 -1.80
N GLN A 490 -0.59 10.68 -1.97
CA GLN A 490 0.46 9.92 -2.63
C GLN A 490 1.03 8.85 -1.70
N ASP A 491 1.40 9.27 -0.50
CA ASP A 491 1.82 8.41 0.59
C ASP A 491 1.45 9.04 1.95
N PHE A 492 1.50 8.23 3.00
CA PHE A 492 1.21 8.69 4.37
C PHE A 492 2.30 9.59 4.94
N ALA A 493 3.52 9.55 4.41
CA ALA A 493 4.63 10.37 4.88
C ALA A 493 4.45 11.84 4.49
N GLN A 494 3.93 12.11 3.28
CA GLN A 494 3.54 13.43 2.81
C GLN A 494 2.42 14.00 3.67
N LEU A 495 1.40 13.20 3.98
CA LEU A 495 0.33 13.60 4.89
C LEU A 495 0.89 14.00 6.27
N LYS A 496 1.79 13.17 6.83
CA LYS A 496 2.47 13.45 8.11
C LYS A 496 3.36 14.68 8.08
N LYS A 497 4.02 14.95 6.96
CA LYS A 497 4.86 16.15 6.77
C LYS A 497 4.02 17.42 6.79
N ASP A 498 2.92 17.43 6.03
CA ASP A 498 2.11 18.63 5.78
C ASP A 498 1.09 18.91 6.90
N TYR A 499 0.50 17.87 7.51
CA TYR A 499 -0.51 18.01 8.56
C TYR A 499 0.03 17.76 9.98
N GLY A 500 1.24 17.21 10.11
CA GLY A 500 1.78 16.74 11.39
C GLY A 500 1.40 15.30 11.71
N GLY A 501 2.09 14.69 12.69
CA GLY A 501 1.90 13.29 13.07
C GLY A 501 0.52 13.00 13.60
N GLU A 502 0.10 13.72 14.64
CA GLU A 502 -1.18 13.48 15.32
C GLU A 502 -2.37 13.63 14.36
N GLN A 503 -2.40 14.70 13.58
CA GLN A 503 -3.48 14.95 12.62
C GLN A 503 -3.51 13.89 11.51
N ALA A 504 -2.35 13.45 11.00
CA ALA A 504 -2.29 12.39 9.99
C ALA A 504 -2.81 11.05 10.54
N ASP A 505 -2.47 10.71 11.78
CA ASP A 505 -2.95 9.49 12.44
C ASP A 505 -4.48 9.54 12.64
N VAL A 506 -5.03 10.69 13.01
CA VAL A 506 -6.50 10.90 13.10
C VAL A 506 -7.18 10.70 11.73
N ILE A 507 -6.64 11.27 10.66
CA ILE A 507 -7.21 11.14 9.31
C ILE A 507 -7.21 9.69 8.85
N THR A 508 -6.10 8.98 9.06
CA THR A 508 -5.99 7.56 8.69
C THR A 508 -6.83 6.64 9.57
N GLY A 509 -7.06 7.01 10.84
CA GLY A 509 -7.87 6.23 11.78
C GLY A 509 -9.38 6.38 11.61
N ILE A 510 -9.86 7.54 11.14
CA ILE A 510 -11.31 7.80 10.99
C ILE A 510 -11.86 7.25 9.67
N VAL A 511 -11.05 7.22 8.61
CA VAL A 511 -11.48 6.72 7.31
C VAL A 511 -11.53 5.19 7.30
N GLY A 512 -12.70 4.62 6.97
CA GLY A 512 -12.83 3.18 6.72
C GLY A 512 -14.25 2.70 6.63
#